data_AF-A0A820JUN4-F1
#
_entry.id   AF-A0A820JUN4-F1
#
_cell.length_a   1.000
_cell.length_b   1.000
_cell.length_c   1.000
_cell.angle_alpha   90.00
_cell.angle_beta   90.00
_cell.angle_gamma   90.00
#
_symmetry.space_group_name_H-M   'P 1'
#
loop_
_entity.id
_entity.type
_entity.pdbx_description
1 polymer ?
#
loop_
_entity_poly.entity_id
_entity_poly.type
_entity_poly.pdbx_seq_one_letter_code
_entity_poly.pdbx_strand_id
1 'polypeptide(L)'
;DTRLEETTNRLQRLKIDRRYALITAMIAAQYLITWTPYTFVEVLNAIGQSTFIQRNPFLPTLCGLLAKLSLILNPLILIYSNKMTET
;
A
#
# COMPACT_ATOMS: atom_id res chain seq x y z
N ASP A 1 32.38 28.65 5.82
CA ASP A 1 31.10 28.21 6.40
C ASP A 1 30.65 26.82 5.94
N THR A 2 31.60 25.88 5.80
CA THR A 2 31.36 24.55 5.25
C THR A 2 30.55 23.62 6.17
N ARG A 3 30.67 23.81 7.50
CA ARG A 3 29.89 23.04 8.50
C ARG A 3 28.40 23.33 8.45
N LEU A 4 28.00 24.58 8.21
CA LEU A 4 26.58 24.94 8.11
C LEU A 4 25.96 24.31 6.86
N GLU A 5 26.66 24.38 5.73
CA GLU A 5 26.26 23.77 4.47
C GLU A 5 26.14 22.23 4.56
N GLU A 6 27.06 21.58 5.27
CA GLU A 6 26.99 20.13 5.49
C GLU A 6 25.79 19.73 6.36
N THR A 7 25.45 20.55 7.36
CA THR A 7 24.33 20.29 8.27
C THR A 7 22.98 20.50 7.58
N THR A 8 22.84 21.54 6.75
CA THR A 8 21.63 21.75 5.94
C THR A 8 21.44 20.65 4.90
N ASN A 9 22.51 20.19 4.25
CA ASN A 9 22.45 19.07 3.30
C ASN A 9 22.00 17.77 3.97
N ARG A 10 22.49 17.46 5.18
CA ARG A 10 22.06 16.29 5.96
C ARG A 10 20.59 16.40 6.38
N LEU A 11 20.14 17.56 6.84
CA LEU A 11 18.75 17.82 7.19
C LEU A 11 17.80 17.68 6.00
N GLN A 12 18.20 18.15 4.82
CA GLN A 12 17.42 17.98 3.60
C GLN A 12 17.28 16.51 3.22
N ARG A 13 18.37 15.72 3.29
CA ARG A 13 18.32 14.27 3.04
C ARG A 13 17.39 13.55 4.01
N LEU A 14 17.50 13.82 5.31
CA LEU A 14 16.61 13.21 6.32
C LEU A 14 15.13 13.54 6.11
N LYS A 15 14.82 14.77 5.66
CA LYS A 15 13.44 15.14 5.31
C LYS A 15 12.92 14.35 4.11
N ILE A 16 13.77 14.15 3.10
CA ILE A 16 13.44 13.37 1.91
C ILE A 16 13.27 11.88 2.28
N ASP A 17 14.20 11.31 3.04
CA ASP A 17 14.15 9.90 3.47
C ASP A 17 12.90 9.62 4.32
N ARG A 18 12.57 10.51 5.26
CA ARG A 18 11.35 10.39 6.08
C ARG A 18 10.09 10.39 5.21
N ARG A 19 10.06 11.20 4.15
CA ARG A 19 8.93 11.24 3.21
C ARG A 19 8.80 9.93 2.44
N TYR A 20 9.90 9.42 1.89
CA TYR A 20 9.89 8.12 1.21
C TYR A 20 9.44 6.99 2.13
N ALA A 21 9.95 6.95 3.37
CA ALA A 21 9.53 5.95 4.35
C ALA A 21 8.02 6.00 4.63
N LEU A 22 7.45 7.21 4.68
CA LEU A 22 6.01 7.41 4.90
C LEU A 22 5.18 6.96 3.70
N ILE A 23 5.62 7.28 2.47
CA ILE A 23 4.98 6.81 1.23
C ILE A 23 5.00 5.28 1.17
N THR A 24 6.15 4.67 1.45
CA THR A 24 6.30 3.21 1.51
C THR A 24 5.37 2.60 2.55
N ALA A 25 5.25 3.20 3.73
CA ALA A 25 4.33 2.75 4.77
C ALA A 25 2.85 2.84 4.32
N MET A 26 2.46 3.91 3.62
CA MET A 26 1.10 4.04 3.08
C MET A 26 0.80 2.97 2.02
N ILE A 27 1.74 2.73 1.10
CA ILE A 27 1.60 1.69 0.06
C ILE A 27 1.49 0.31 0.72
N ALA A 28 2.34 0.02 1.72
CA ALA A 28 2.30 -1.24 2.45
C ALA A 28 0.96 -1.43 3.20
N ALA A 29 0.48 -0.40 3.89
CA ALA A 29 -0.80 -0.45 4.59
C ALA A 29 -1.98 -0.67 3.63
N GLN A 30 -1.99 0.05 2.51
CA GLN A 30 -3.00 -0.12 1.46
C GLN A 30 -2.96 -1.53 0.86
N TYR A 31 -1.77 -2.06 0.60
CA TYR A 31 -1.59 -3.42 0.12
C TYR A 31 -2.18 -4.44 1.10
N LEU A 32 -1.88 -4.32 2.39
CA LEU A 32 -2.44 -5.20 3.43
C LEU A 32 -3.98 -5.12 3.46
N ILE A 33 -4.55 -3.92 3.50
CA ILE A 33 -6.01 -3.75 3.56
C ILE A 33 -6.72 -4.38 2.35
N THR A 34 -6.14 -4.24 1.16
CA THR A 34 -6.73 -4.75 -0.08
C THR A 34 -6.53 -6.24 -0.29
N TRP A 35 -5.39 -6.80 0.13
CA TRP A 35 -5.05 -8.20 -0.07
C TRP A 35 -5.49 -9.12 1.07
N THR A 36 -5.52 -8.67 2.33
CA THR A 36 -5.94 -9.48 3.48
C THR A 36 -7.32 -10.14 3.31
N PRO A 37 -8.39 -9.46 2.85
CA PRO A 37 -9.68 -10.13 2.67
C PRO A 37 -9.62 -11.21 1.58
N TYR A 38 -8.84 -10.99 0.51
CA TYR A 38 -8.67 -11.98 -0.55
C TYR A 38 -7.88 -13.20 -0.08
N THR A 39 -6.72 -13.00 0.55
CA THR A 39 -5.89 -14.09 1.07
C THR A 39 -6.62 -14.89 2.15
N PHE A 40 -7.42 -14.24 2.98
CA PHE A 40 -8.24 -14.92 3.99
C PHE A 40 -9.27 -15.85 3.35
N VAL A 41 -10.00 -15.39 2.32
CA VAL A 41 -10.98 -16.23 1.59
C VAL A 41 -10.29 -17.41 0.90
N GLU A 42 -9.14 -17.20 0.27
CA GLU A 42 -8.37 -18.27 -0.39
C GLU A 42 -7.83 -19.30 0.61
N VAL A 43 -7.34 -18.86 1.77
CA VAL A 43 -6.88 -19.75 2.85
C VAL A 43 -8.05 -20.57 3.41
N LEU A 44 -9.22 -19.96 3.62
CA LEU A 44 -10.42 -20.69 4.03
C LEU A 44 -10.85 -21.74 2.99
N ASN A 45 -10.71 -21.43 1.70
CA ASN A 45 -10.93 -22.38 0.63
C ASN A 45 -9.96 -23.57 0.73
N ALA A 46 -8.67 -23.27 0.90
CA ALA A 46 -7.60 -24.27 0.94
C ALA A 46 -7.70 -25.22 2.15
N ILE A 47 -8.23 -24.75 3.28
CA ILE A 47 -8.44 -25.57 4.50
C ILE A 47 -9.74 -26.43 4.40
N GLY A 48 -10.46 -26.36 3.28
CA GLY A 48 -11.62 -27.21 3.02
C GLY A 48 -12.96 -26.64 3.48
N GLN A 49 -13.03 -25.35 3.85
CA GLN A 49 -14.30 -24.64 4.07
C GLN A 49 -14.93 -24.14 2.76
N SER A 50 -14.83 -24.94 1.70
CA SER A 50 -15.34 -24.62 0.36
C SER A 50 -16.86 -24.47 0.32
N THR A 51 -17.59 -25.05 1.29
CA THR A 51 -19.06 -24.92 1.41
C THR A 51 -19.52 -23.49 1.69
N PHE A 52 -18.73 -22.70 2.44
CA PHE A 52 -19.02 -21.28 2.69
C PHE A 52 -18.85 -20.45 1.41
N ILE A 53 -17.82 -20.76 0.63
CA ILE A 53 -17.48 -20.09 -0.65
C ILE A 53 -18.47 -20.50 -1.74
N GLN A 54 -18.86 -21.76 -1.82
CA GLN A 54 -19.88 -22.25 -2.75
C GLN A 54 -21.25 -21.59 -2.51
N ARG A 55 -21.59 -21.28 -1.25
CA ARG A 55 -22.79 -20.50 -0.92
C ARG A 55 -22.71 -19.03 -1.33
N ASN A 56 -21.50 -18.48 -1.46
CA ASN A 56 -21.26 -17.07 -1.78
C ASN A 56 -20.20 -16.91 -2.88
N PRO A 57 -20.48 -17.31 -4.13
CA PRO A 57 -19.49 -17.29 -5.22
C PRO A 57 -19.03 -15.86 -5.59
N PHE A 58 -19.81 -14.85 -5.21
CA PHE A 58 -19.46 -13.45 -5.43
C PHE A 58 -18.38 -12.93 -4.47
N LEU A 59 -18.23 -13.52 -3.29
CA LEU A 59 -17.25 -13.09 -2.29
C LEU A 59 -15.80 -13.15 -2.80
N PRO A 60 -15.29 -14.30 -3.31
CA PRO A 60 -13.91 -14.38 -3.80
C PRO A 60 -13.68 -13.45 -5.01
N THR A 61 -14.68 -13.30 -5.87
CA THR A 61 -14.61 -12.38 -7.03
C THR A 61 -14.50 -10.93 -6.59
N LEU A 62 -15.31 -10.51 -5.61
CA LEU A 62 -15.27 -9.14 -5.07
C LEU A 62 -13.96 -8.84 -4.33
N CYS A 63 -13.48 -9.80 -3.52
CA CYS A 63 -12.18 -9.68 -2.85
C CYS A 63 -11.03 -9.63 -3.87
N GLY A 64 -11.10 -10.41 -4.96
CA GLY A 64 -10.13 -10.36 -6.04
C GLY A 64 -10.13 -9.02 -6.80
N LEU A 65 -11.31 -8.42 -6.99
CA LEU A 65 -11.44 -7.07 -7.56
C LEU A 65 -10.83 -6.01 -6.63
N LEU A 66 -11.09 -6.09 -5.32
CA LEU A 66 -10.47 -5.23 -4.30
C LEU A 66 -8.94 -5.36 -4.29
N ALA A 67 -8.42 -6.58 -4.38
CA ALA A 67 -6.99 -6.81 -4.49
C ALA A 67 -6.40 -6.18 -5.77
N LYS A 68 -7.11 -6.26 -6.90
CA LYS A 68 -6.69 -5.63 -8.16
C LYS A 68 -6.76 -4.10 -8.13
N LEU A 69 -7.71 -3.51 -7.39
CA LEU A 69 -7.79 -2.06 -7.20
C LEU A 69 -6.53 -1.48 -6.53
N SER A 70 -5.79 -2.29 -5.77
CA SER A 70 -4.48 -1.88 -5.22
C SER A 70 -3.49 -1.42 -6.29
N LEU A 71 -3.55 -1.98 -7.50
CA LEU A 71 -2.68 -1.60 -8.62
C LEU A 71 -2.97 -0.19 -9.15
N ILE A 72 -4.21 0.28 -9.00
CA ILE A 72 -4.63 1.64 -9.40
C ILE A 72 -4.34 2.64 -8.27
N LEU A 73 -4.48 2.22 -7.03
CA LEU A 73 -4.25 3.07 -5.86
C LEU A 73 -2.76 3.35 -5.63
N ASN A 74 -1.85 2.41 -5.95
CA ASN A 74 -0.40 2.61 -5.83
C ASN A 74 0.12 3.85 -6.60
N PRO A 75 -0.16 4.03 -7.92
CA PRO A 75 0.25 5.23 -8.64
C PRO A 75 -0.48 6.48 -8.15
N LEU A 76 -1.72 6.37 -7.65
CA LEU A 76 -2.43 7.51 -7.04
C LEU A 76 -1.72 8.02 -5.78
N ILE A 77 -1.26 7.13 -4.89
CA ILE A 77 -0.47 7.51 -3.72
C ILE A 77 0.82 8.22 -4.14
N LEU A 78 1.50 7.71 -5.18
CA LEU A 78 2.73 8.31 -5.69
C LEU A 78 2.48 9.70 -6.29
N ILE A 79 1.43 9.87 -7.09
CA ILE A 79 1.05 11.16 -7.69
C ILE A 79 0.69 12.18 -6.61
N TYR A 80 -0.12 11.78 -5.62
CA TYR A 80 -0.51 12.67 -4.52
C TYR A 80 0.71 13.08 -3.68
N SER A 81 1.61 12.13 -3.42
CA SER A 81 2.84 12.40 -2.66
C SER A 81 3.81 13.30 -3.41
N ASN A 82 3.94 13.14 -4.73
CA ASN A 82 4.75 14.03 -5.57
C ASN A 82 4.15 15.44 -5.63
N LYS A 83 2.82 15.58 -5.72
CA LYS A 83 2.14 16.88 -5.68
C LYS A 83 2.35 17.63 -4.36
N MET A 84 2.42 16.89 -3.24
CA MET A 84 2.80 17.44 -1.92
C MET A 84 4.27 17.89 -1.86
N THR A 85 5.07 17.56 -2.86
CA THR A 85 6.51 17.92 -2.94
C THR A 85 6.73 19.21 -3.73
N GLU A 86 5.79 19.61 -4.59
CA GLU A 86 5.85 20.83 -5.42
C GLU A 86 5.19 22.06 -4.76
N THR A 87 4.57 21.90 -3.58
CA THR A 87 3.96 22.98 -2.77
C THR A 87 4.79 23.24 -1.52
#